data_AF-A0A957AWE1-F1
#
_entry.id   AF-A0A957AWE1-F1
#
_cell.length_a   1.000
_cell.length_b   1.000
_cell.length_c   1.000
_cell.angle_alpha   90.00
_cell.angle_beta   90.00
_cell.angle_gamma   90.00
#
_symmetry.space_group_name_H-M   'P 1'
#
loop_
_entity.id
_entity.type
_entity.pdbx_description
1 polymer ?
#
loop_
_entity_poly.entity_id
_entity_poly.type
_entity_poly.pdbx_seq_one_letter_code
_entity_poly.pdbx_strand_id
1 'polypeptide(L)'
;MQASFLTVSWWVWGLLALIPAVLFAFVWPKKKVGPDTTAVRYFWLRWGHSLVWLLLSVSFLLRSLPGTAASVLPNLLALAALAVYLGFVGAATAKVDR
;
A
#
# COMPACT_ATOMS: atom_id res chain seq x y z
N MET A 1 16.95 -14.46 -17.07
CA MET A 1 16.07 -13.50 -17.77
C MET A 1 15.65 -12.44 -16.75
N GLN A 2 15.91 -11.16 -17.01
CA GLN A 2 15.39 -10.11 -16.11
C GLN A 2 13.87 -10.14 -16.21
N ALA A 3 13.19 -10.45 -15.11
CA ALA A 3 11.75 -10.42 -15.08
C ALA A 3 11.30 -8.96 -15.29
N SER A 4 10.50 -8.72 -16.32
CA SER A 4 9.96 -7.41 -16.66
C SER A 4 8.45 -7.50 -16.70
N PHE A 5 7.76 -6.53 -16.10
CA PHE A 5 6.31 -6.41 -16.16
C PHE A 5 5.95 -5.31 -17.15
N LEU A 6 5.18 -5.65 -18.19
CA LEU A 6 4.85 -4.74 -19.30
C LEU A 6 6.10 -4.12 -19.96
N THR A 7 7.16 -4.92 -20.17
CA THR A 7 8.49 -4.50 -20.69
C THR A 7 9.29 -3.54 -19.80
N VAL A 8 8.72 -3.14 -18.66
CA VAL A 8 9.36 -2.26 -17.68
C VAL A 8 9.91 -3.10 -16.51
N SER A 9 11.11 -2.78 -16.05
CA SER A 9 11.75 -3.49 -14.94
C SER A 9 10.95 -3.38 -13.65
N TRP A 10 10.88 -4.47 -12.87
CA TRP A 10 10.23 -4.48 -11.54
C TRP A 10 10.79 -3.42 -10.60
N TRP A 11 12.04 -3.02 -10.78
CA TRP A 11 12.67 -1.98 -9.97
C TRP A 11 12.01 -0.60 -10.17
N VAL A 12 11.64 -0.30 -11.43
CA VAL A 12 10.93 0.94 -11.77
C VAL A 12 9.53 0.94 -11.15
N TRP A 13 8.82 -0.18 -11.20
CA TRP A 13 7.51 -0.33 -10.54
C TRP A 13 7.60 -0.22 -9.02
N GLY A 14 8.65 -0.79 -8.42
CA GLY A 14 8.92 -0.65 -6.98
C GLY A 14 9.14 0.79 -6.55
N LEU A 15 9.95 1.55 -7.30
CA LEU A 15 10.17 2.97 -7.04
C LEU A 15 8.92 3.81 -7.29
N LEU A 16 8.19 3.56 -8.37
CA LEU A 16 6.93 4.25 -8.67
C LEU A 16 5.88 4.03 -7.58
N ALA A 17 5.85 2.84 -6.96
CA ALA A 17 4.99 2.55 -5.82
C ALA A 17 5.51 3.16 -4.50
N LEU A 18 6.83 3.38 -4.36
CA LEU A 18 7.42 4.00 -3.17
C LEU A 18 7.06 5.49 -3.06
N ILE A 19 7.03 6.20 -4.19
CA ILE A 19 6.71 7.64 -4.26
C ILE A 19 5.38 7.97 -3.57
N PRO A 20 4.23 7.37 -3.96
CA PRO A 20 2.96 7.63 -3.29
C PRO A 20 2.97 7.15 -1.84
N ALA A 21 3.67 6.06 -1.49
CA ALA A 21 3.78 5.61 -0.09
C ALA A 21 4.37 6.72 0.80
N VAL A 22 5.46 7.35 0.36
CA VAL A 22 6.12 8.45 1.08
C VAL A 22 5.25 9.71 1.04
N LEU A 23 4.70 10.08 -0.10
CA LEU A 23 3.85 11.27 -0.22
C LEU A 23 2.62 11.18 0.69
N PHE A 24 1.89 10.06 0.68
CA PHE A 24 0.72 9.91 1.53
C PHE A 24 1.07 9.77 3.02
N ALA A 25 2.24 9.21 3.37
CA ALA A 25 2.70 9.13 4.75
C ALA A 25 3.07 10.51 5.34
N PHE A 26 3.75 11.36 4.58
CA PHE A 26 4.33 12.61 5.08
C PHE A 26 3.59 13.89 4.67
N VAL A 27 3.02 13.94 3.46
CA VAL A 27 2.44 15.19 2.90
C VAL A 27 0.97 15.37 3.29
N TRP A 28 0.21 14.29 3.54
CA TRP A 28 -1.22 14.44 3.82
C TRP A 28 -1.47 15.10 5.19
N PRO A 29 -1.97 16.35 5.26
CA PRO A 29 -2.09 17.08 6.51
C PRO A 29 -3.23 16.54 7.37
N LYS A 30 -3.03 16.59 8.69
CA LYS A 30 -4.01 16.23 9.72
C LYS A 30 -5.18 17.22 9.66
N LYS A 31 -6.19 16.99 8.82
CA LYS A 31 -7.47 17.70 9.01
C LYS A 31 -8.06 17.21 10.33
N LYS A 32 -8.39 18.17 11.21
CA LYS A 32 -9.04 17.95 12.50
C LYS A 32 -10.24 17.03 12.27
N VAL A 33 -10.13 15.82 12.79
CA VAL A 33 -11.17 14.80 12.67
C VAL A 33 -12.35 15.30 13.48
N GLY A 34 -13.54 15.32 12.87
CA GLY A 34 -14.76 15.68 13.59
C GLY A 34 -15.01 14.72 14.77
N PRO A 35 -15.69 15.17 15.84
CA PRO A 35 -15.87 14.42 17.09
C PRO A 35 -16.45 13.00 16.94
N ASP A 36 -17.11 12.69 15.82
CA ASP A 36 -17.76 11.40 15.55
C ASP A 36 -16.90 10.35 14.82
N THR A 37 -15.58 10.57 14.65
CA THR A 37 -14.72 9.58 13.98
C THR A 37 -13.97 8.71 14.97
N THR A 38 -14.27 7.40 14.97
CA THR A 38 -13.54 6.40 15.76
C THR A 38 -12.05 6.39 15.41
N ALA A 39 -11.17 6.32 16.42
CA ALA A 39 -9.71 6.33 16.25
C ALA A 39 -9.20 5.26 15.27
N VAL A 40 -9.83 4.08 15.26
CA VAL A 40 -9.52 2.98 14.34
C VAL A 40 -9.80 3.36 12.88
N ARG A 41 -10.96 3.99 12.61
CA ARG A 41 -11.33 4.46 11.28
C ARG A 41 -10.38 5.56 10.79
N TYR A 42 -10.00 6.49 11.66
CA TYR A 42 -9.01 7.51 11.34
C TYR A 42 -7.64 6.90 11.02
N PHE A 43 -7.20 5.88 11.77
CA PHE A 43 -5.96 5.16 11.49
C PHE A 43 -5.96 4.52 10.11
N TRP A 44 -7.02 3.77 9.77
CA TRP A 44 -7.16 3.14 8.45
C TRP A 44 -7.20 4.18 7.32
N LEU A 45 -7.96 5.26 7.47
CA LEU A 45 -8.06 6.31 6.44
C LEU A 45 -6.75 7.06 6.24
N ARG A 46 -5.93 7.20 7.29
CA ARG A 46 -4.66 7.94 7.21
C ARG A 46 -3.49 7.08 6.76
N TRP A 47 -3.40 5.84 7.27
CA TRP A 47 -2.24 4.97 7.03
C TRP A 47 -2.53 3.84 6.07
N GLY A 48 -3.77 3.38 5.94
CA GLY A 48 -4.13 2.22 5.11
C GLY A 48 -3.66 2.38 3.67
N HIS A 49 -3.91 3.54 3.06
CA HIS A 49 -3.46 3.80 1.70
C HIS A 49 -1.92 3.80 1.56
N SER A 50 -1.20 4.48 2.45
CA SER A 50 0.27 4.51 2.45
C SER A 50 0.88 3.11 2.68
N LEU A 51 0.25 2.31 3.55
CA LEU A 51 0.70 0.96 3.88
C LEU A 51 0.54 0.03 2.67
N VAL A 52 -0.57 0.12 1.93
CA VAL A 52 -0.77 -0.62 0.66
C VAL A 52 0.38 -0.32 -0.31
N TRP A 53 0.65 0.96 -0.57
CA TRP A 53 1.73 1.37 -1.48
C TRP A 53 3.11 0.90 -1.01
N LEU A 54 3.38 0.94 0.30
CA LEU A 54 4.60 0.42 0.88
C LEU A 54 4.74 -1.09 0.65
N LEU A 55 3.71 -1.89 0.97
CA LEU A 55 3.75 -3.35 0.78
C LEU A 55 3.91 -3.73 -0.71
N LEU A 56 3.25 -3.02 -1.62
CA LEU A 56 3.42 -3.19 -3.06
C LEU A 56 4.84 -2.84 -3.52
N SER A 57 5.40 -1.74 -3.04
CA SER A 57 6.78 -1.35 -3.35
C SER A 57 7.78 -2.43 -2.92
N VAL A 58 7.68 -2.91 -1.69
CA VAL A 58 8.54 -4.00 -1.17
C VAL A 58 8.32 -5.28 -1.98
N SER A 59 7.08 -5.62 -2.33
CA SER A 59 6.74 -6.77 -3.16
C SER A 59 7.38 -6.71 -4.56
N PHE A 60 7.44 -5.53 -5.19
CA PHE A 60 8.10 -5.35 -6.48
C PHE A 60 9.62 -5.33 -6.37
N LEU A 61 10.17 -4.69 -5.34
CA LEU A 61 11.61 -4.69 -5.09
C LEU A 61 12.14 -6.10 -4.80
N LEU A 62 11.42 -6.92 -4.02
CA LEU A 62 11.80 -8.32 -3.80
C LEU A 62 11.74 -9.15 -5.10
N ARG A 63 10.88 -8.81 -6.07
CA ARG A 63 10.90 -9.49 -7.39
C ARG A 63 12.05 -9.04 -8.28
N SER A 64 12.61 -7.86 -8.03
CA SER A 64 13.77 -7.34 -8.76
C SER A 64 15.10 -7.93 -8.29
N LEU A 65 15.15 -8.46 -7.06
CA LEU A 65 16.35 -9.03 -6.47
C LEU A 65 16.63 -10.46 -7.00
N PRO A 66 17.90 -10.80 -7.30
CA PRO A 66 18.27 -12.14 -7.73
C PRO A 66 17.96 -13.17 -6.64
N GLY A 67 17.28 -14.27 -6.98
CA GLY A 67 16.99 -15.38 -6.06
C GLY A 67 15.71 -15.24 -5.23
N THR A 68 15.15 -14.04 -5.08
CA THR A 68 13.88 -13.81 -4.34
C THR A 68 12.65 -13.76 -5.24
N ALA A 69 12.82 -13.62 -6.56
CA ALA A 69 11.71 -13.59 -7.51
C ALA A 69 10.85 -14.87 -7.52
N ALA A 70 11.47 -16.04 -7.30
CA ALA A 70 10.77 -17.33 -7.21
C ALA A 70 10.24 -17.65 -5.80
N SER A 71 10.54 -16.81 -4.80
CA SER A 71 10.09 -17.04 -3.43
C SER A 71 8.60 -16.71 -3.27
N VAL A 72 7.98 -17.27 -2.24
CA VAL A 72 6.56 -17.01 -1.90
C VAL A 72 6.36 -15.60 -1.30
N LEU A 73 7.41 -14.98 -0.75
CA LEU A 73 7.31 -13.70 -0.04
C LEU A 73 6.69 -12.55 -0.86
N PRO A 74 7.07 -12.30 -2.13
CA PRO A 74 6.48 -11.24 -2.92
C PRO A 74 4.96 -11.43 -3.12
N ASN A 75 4.51 -12.68 -3.25
CA ASN A 75 3.08 -12.98 -3.38
C ASN A 75 2.35 -12.76 -2.06
N LEU A 76 2.94 -13.13 -0.92
CA LEU A 76 2.37 -12.87 0.41
C LEU A 76 2.27 -11.37 0.70
N LEU A 77 3.28 -10.58 0.33
CA LEU A 77 3.23 -9.13 0.50
C LEU A 77 2.16 -8.48 -0.40
N ALA A 78 2.00 -8.98 -1.63
CA ALA A 78 0.93 -8.52 -2.52
C ALA A 78 -0.46 -8.88 -1.96
N LEU A 79 -0.61 -10.08 -1.37
CA LEU A 79 -1.85 -10.51 -0.73
C LEU A 79 -2.15 -9.68 0.54
N ALA A 80 -1.13 -9.39 1.34
CA ALA A 80 -1.26 -8.52 2.50
C ALA A 80 -1.63 -7.09 2.08
N ALA A 81 -1.03 -6.57 1.00
CA ALA A 81 -1.42 -5.27 0.44
C ALA A 81 -2.90 -5.25 0.03
N LEU A 82 -3.39 -6.33 -0.58
CA LEU A 82 -4.81 -6.47 -0.91
C LEU A 82 -5.70 -6.45 0.34
N ALA A 83 -5.33 -7.20 1.39
CA ALA A 83 -6.07 -7.22 2.64
C ALA A 83 -6.14 -5.83 3.30
N VAL A 84 -5.02 -5.09 3.30
CA VAL A 84 -4.97 -3.71 3.81
C VAL A 84 -5.83 -2.78 2.96
N TYR A 85 -5.81 -2.94 1.63
CA TYR A 85 -6.63 -2.13 0.73
C TYR A 85 -8.13 -2.37 0.95
N LEU A 86 -8.55 -3.63 1.15
CA LEU A 86 -9.93 -3.95 1.50
C LEU A 86 -10.34 -3.32 2.85
N GLY A 87 -9.46 -3.34 3.85
CA GLY A 87 -9.67 -2.65 5.12
C GLY A 87 -9.81 -1.13 4.96
N PHE A 88 -8.97 -0.52 4.12
CA PHE A 88 -9.06 0.89 3.78
C PHE A 88 -10.36 1.25 3.06
N VAL A 89 -10.75 0.49 2.04
CA VAL A 89 -12.01 0.69 1.30
C VAL A 89 -13.19 0.53 2.24
N GLY A 90 -13.21 -0.53 3.06
CA GLY A 90 -14.26 -0.73 4.07
C GLY A 90 -14.37 0.44 5.04
N ALA A 91 -13.26 0.96 5.56
CA ALA A 91 -13.25 2.14 6.43
C ALA A 91 -13.72 3.43 5.72
N ALA A 92 -13.46 3.54 4.42
CA ALA A 92 -13.88 4.66 3.58
C ALA A 92 -15.37 4.58 3.19
N THR A 93 -15.89 3.39 2.92
CA THR A 93 -17.29 3.18 2.50
C THR A 93 -18.23 2.88 3.64
N ALA A 94 -17.74 2.59 4.85
CA ALA A 94 -18.53 2.55 6.06
C ALA A 94 -19.17 3.93 6.27
N LYS A 95 -20.37 4.09 5.71
CA LYS A 95 -21.26 5.21 6.01
C LYS A 95 -21.51 5.18 7.50
N VAL A 96 -21.38 6.35 8.09
CA VAL A 96 -21.96 6.66 9.40
C VAL A 96 -23.45 6.43 9.22
N ASP A 97 -23.97 5.34 9.77
CA ASP A 97 -25.41 5.21 10.01
C ASP A 97 -25.78 6.36 10.95
N ARG A 98 -26.37 7.41 10.36
CA ARG A 98 -26.90 8.58 11.05
C ARG A 98 -28.36 8.32 11.40
#